data_AF-A0A1X9YIX2-F1
#
_entry.id   AF-A0A1X9YIX2-F1
#
_cell.length_a   1.000
_cell.length_b   1.000
_cell.length_c   1.000
_cell.angle_alpha   90.00
_cell.angle_beta   90.00
_cell.angle_gamma   90.00
#
_symmetry.space_group_name_H-M   'P 1'
#
loop_
_entity.id
_entity.type
_entity.pdbx_description
1 polymer ?
#
loop_
_entity_poly.entity_id
_entity_poly.type
_entity_poly.pdbx_seq_one_letter_code
_entity_poly.pdbx_strand_id
1 'polypeptide(L)'
;MPKKSLRQDISGIAMVEFALCIPPVLLLGLTGIETANFVMANLRISQIAMTTADNAARVRDSIDEYDINELFIGAKQVGAAARFADHGRVILSSVEPRTVAPLTTSVGGKDVPNQWIRWQRCYGMKNVASTYGAPRTAGNAIIADGTEASSTPSDQIKSVPKVGVLDTPTGIGPTANQIGAVSGTAVMFVEVFYDYQPIVWTSLLRNHTIRYTSAFNVRQRKDQVMKTAGLAANTWSTCNRYYT
;
A
#
# COMPACT_ATOMS: atom_id res chain seq x y z
N MET A 1 -31.24 13.47 -68.84
CA MET A 1 -30.31 13.30 -67.71
C MET A 1 -30.43 11.86 -67.20
N PRO A 2 -29.47 10.97 -67.47
CA PRO A 2 -29.64 9.55 -67.15
C PRO A 2 -29.43 9.31 -65.64
N LYS A 3 -30.48 8.86 -64.95
CA LYS A 3 -30.41 8.27 -63.60
C LYS A 3 -29.89 6.82 -63.71
N LYS A 4 -28.58 6.65 -63.88
CA LYS A 4 -27.83 5.41 -63.64
C LYS A 4 -26.60 5.90 -62.85
N SER A 5 -26.32 5.50 -61.61
CA SER A 5 -25.97 4.14 -61.22
C SER A 5 -25.78 3.99 -59.68
N LEU A 6 -26.65 4.54 -58.83
CA LEU A 6 -26.48 4.40 -57.36
C LEU A 6 -26.42 2.94 -56.87
N ARG A 7 -26.98 1.98 -57.62
CA ARG A 7 -26.95 0.54 -57.30
C ARG A 7 -25.63 -0.18 -57.64
N GLN A 8 -24.70 0.46 -58.36
CA GLN A 8 -23.43 -0.15 -58.76
C GLN A 8 -22.23 0.48 -58.02
N ASP A 9 -22.47 1.39 -57.07
CA ASP A 9 -21.44 2.09 -56.32
C ASP A 9 -20.92 1.23 -55.15
N ILE A 10 -19.96 0.36 -55.45
CA ILE A 10 -19.29 -0.51 -54.48
C ILE A 10 -18.52 0.33 -53.44
N SER A 11 -18.01 1.50 -53.84
CA SER A 11 -17.27 2.42 -52.98
C SER A 11 -18.14 3.03 -51.87
N GLY A 12 -19.41 3.31 -52.14
CA GLY A 12 -20.34 3.86 -51.15
C GLY A 12 -20.73 2.84 -50.06
N ILE A 13 -20.91 1.57 -50.45
CA ILE A 13 -21.18 0.47 -49.51
C ILE A 13 -19.98 0.21 -48.61
N ALA A 14 -18.77 0.16 -49.18
CA ALA A 14 -17.54 -0.01 -48.42
C ALA A 14 -17.33 1.10 -47.37
N MET A 15 -17.71 2.35 -47.71
CA MET A 15 -17.61 3.48 -46.78
C MET A 15 -18.61 3.36 -45.62
N VAL A 16 -19.83 2.88 -45.87
CA VAL A 16 -20.85 2.68 -44.82
C VAL A 16 -20.49 1.48 -43.93
N GLU A 17 -20.01 0.38 -44.51
CA GLU A 17 -19.52 -0.78 -43.74
C GLU A 17 -18.34 -0.39 -42.83
N PHE A 18 -17.38 0.38 -43.35
CA PHE A 18 -16.27 0.89 -42.54
C PHE A 18 -16.76 1.82 -41.43
N ALA A 19 -17.68 2.75 -41.74
CA ALA A 19 -18.25 3.67 -40.76
C ALA A 19 -19.03 2.95 -39.63
N LEU A 20 -19.67 1.81 -39.94
CA LEU A 20 -20.39 1.00 -38.94
C LEU A 20 -19.45 0.11 -38.12
N CYS A 21 -18.33 -0.35 -38.69
CA CYS A 21 -17.35 -1.19 -38.01
C CYS A 21 -16.35 -0.42 -37.14
N ILE A 22 -16.01 0.83 -37.48
CA ILE A 22 -15.05 1.63 -36.70
C ILE A 22 -15.47 1.77 -35.23
N PRO A 23 -16.70 2.22 -34.89
CA PRO A 23 -17.05 2.44 -33.49
C PRO A 23 -16.87 1.20 -32.60
N PRO A 24 -17.41 0.01 -32.93
CA PRO A 24 -17.20 -1.17 -32.08
C PRO A 24 -15.74 -1.63 -32.03
N VAL A 25 -15.00 -1.58 -33.14
CA VAL A 25 -13.57 -1.97 -33.15
C VAL A 25 -12.72 -1.03 -32.29
N LEU A 26 -12.98 0.28 -32.38
CA LEU A 26 -12.29 1.29 -31.58
C LEU A 26 -12.60 1.14 -30.10
N LEU A 27 -13.88 0.90 -29.74
CA LEU A 27 -14.27 0.65 -28.35
C LEU A 27 -13.56 -0.58 -27.77
N LEU A 28 -13.51 -1.68 -28.52
CA LEU A 28 -12.82 -2.89 -28.10
C LEU A 28 -11.31 -2.67 -27.97
N GLY A 29 -10.68 -2.01 -28.95
CA GLY A 29 -9.25 -1.71 -28.93
C GLY A 29 -8.85 -0.82 -27.76
N LEU A 30 -9.57 0.27 -27.54
CA LEU A 30 -9.32 1.19 -26.42
C LEU A 30 -9.56 0.53 -25.06
N THR A 31 -10.58 -0.32 -24.95
CA THR A 31 -10.83 -1.10 -23.72
C THR A 31 -9.72 -2.11 -23.45
N GLY A 32 -9.19 -2.74 -24.50
CA GLY A 32 -8.02 -3.63 -24.39
C GLY A 32 -6.79 -2.91 -23.87
N ILE A 33 -6.51 -1.71 -24.39
CA ILE A 33 -5.40 -0.86 -23.93
C ILE A 33 -5.60 -0.45 -22.46
N GLU A 34 -6.81 0.00 -22.10
CA GLU A 34 -7.13 0.39 -20.72
C GLU A 34 -6.96 -0.79 -19.75
N THR A 35 -7.42 -1.98 -20.15
CA THR A 35 -7.27 -3.20 -19.34
C THR A 35 -5.80 -3.57 -19.17
N ALA A 36 -4.99 -3.46 -20.23
CA ALA A 36 -3.55 -3.71 -20.15
C ALA A 36 -2.86 -2.70 -19.21
N ASN A 37 -3.21 -1.42 -19.30
CA ASN A 37 -2.69 -0.38 -18.40
C ASN A 37 -3.08 -0.67 -16.93
N PHE A 38 -4.32 -1.09 -16.70
CA PHE A 38 -4.81 -1.46 -15.38
C PHE A 38 -4.04 -2.65 -14.78
N VAL A 39 -3.83 -3.71 -15.57
CA VAL A 39 -3.05 -4.87 -15.13
C VAL A 39 -1.59 -4.48 -14.83
N MET A 40 -0.97 -3.66 -15.67
CA MET A 40 0.40 -3.16 -15.43
C MET A 40 0.50 -2.31 -14.17
N ALA A 41 -0.50 -1.46 -13.89
CA ALA A 41 -0.58 -0.72 -12.64
C ALA A 41 -0.67 -1.68 -11.45
N ASN A 42 -1.57 -2.67 -11.48
CA ASN A 42 -1.70 -3.66 -10.41
C ASN A 42 -0.38 -4.37 -10.12
N LEU A 43 0.30 -4.88 -11.14
CA LEU A 43 1.59 -5.57 -10.97
C LEU A 43 2.66 -4.70 -10.31
N ARG A 44 2.76 -3.42 -10.71
CA ARG A 44 3.72 -2.47 -10.12
C ARG A 44 3.41 -2.19 -8.65
N ILE A 45 2.14 -1.97 -8.32
CA ILE A 45 1.72 -1.73 -6.94
C ILE A 45 1.99 -2.95 -6.06
N SER A 46 1.73 -4.17 -6.56
CA SER A 46 2.09 -5.41 -5.87
C SER A 46 3.59 -5.53 -5.64
N GLN A 47 4.40 -5.18 -6.65
CA GLN A 47 5.86 -5.19 -6.52
C GLN A 47 6.34 -4.20 -5.46
N ILE A 48 5.83 -2.97 -5.43
CA ILE A 48 6.15 -1.99 -4.38
C ILE A 48 5.85 -2.57 -3.00
N ALA A 49 4.67 -3.18 -2.81
CA ALA A 49 4.29 -3.75 -1.53
C ALA A 49 5.27 -4.86 -1.08
N MET A 50 5.56 -5.79 -1.98
CA MET A 50 6.43 -6.94 -1.68
C MET A 50 7.88 -6.53 -1.44
N THR A 51 8.44 -5.65 -2.28
CA THR A 51 9.84 -5.21 -2.16
C THR A 51 10.04 -4.37 -0.90
N THR A 52 9.11 -3.46 -0.60
CA THR A 52 9.14 -2.65 0.63
C THR A 52 9.13 -3.57 1.86
N ALA A 53 8.25 -4.57 1.89
CA ALA A 53 8.11 -5.45 3.04
C ALA A 53 9.30 -6.40 3.21
N ASP A 54 9.82 -7.01 2.14
CA ASP A 54 10.98 -7.91 2.22
C ASP A 54 12.28 -7.14 2.54
N ASN A 55 12.52 -5.98 1.90
CA ASN A 55 13.67 -5.13 2.20
C ASN A 55 13.65 -4.69 3.66
N ALA A 56 12.50 -4.23 4.14
CA ALA A 56 12.33 -3.87 5.54
C ALA A 56 12.58 -5.07 6.46
N ALA A 57 12.13 -6.29 6.13
CA ALA A 57 12.30 -7.48 6.97
C ALA A 57 13.73 -8.04 6.99
N ARG A 58 14.56 -7.68 6.02
CA ARG A 58 15.95 -8.15 5.86
C ARG A 58 17.00 -7.29 6.58
N VAL A 59 16.65 -6.07 7.00
CA VAL A 59 17.55 -5.22 7.80
C VAL A 59 17.98 -5.96 9.06
N ARG A 60 19.30 -6.09 9.26
CA ARG A 60 19.94 -6.82 10.34
C ARG A 60 20.14 -5.91 11.56
N ASP A 61 20.28 -6.52 12.73
CA ASP A 61 20.64 -5.88 14.01
C ASP A 61 19.62 -4.85 14.55
N SER A 62 19.50 -3.70 13.91
CA SER A 62 18.54 -2.62 14.20
C SER A 62 18.14 -1.90 12.92
N ILE A 63 16.89 -1.42 12.84
CA ILE A 63 16.41 -0.60 11.72
C ILE A 63 16.37 0.87 12.10
N ASP A 64 16.79 1.73 11.19
CA ASP A 64 16.81 3.18 11.42
C ASP A 64 16.16 3.98 10.28
N GLU A 65 16.01 5.29 10.49
CA GLU A 65 15.43 6.21 9.51
C GLU A 65 16.23 6.29 8.20
N TYR A 66 17.52 5.97 8.22
CA TYR A 66 18.33 5.91 7.01
C TYR A 66 17.92 4.70 6.17
N ASP A 67 17.81 3.50 6.78
CA ASP A 67 17.29 2.30 6.12
C ASP A 67 15.88 2.52 5.55
N ILE A 68 15.02 3.22 6.29
CA ILE A 68 13.67 3.58 5.86
C ILE A 68 13.69 4.50 4.65
N ASN A 69 14.53 5.52 4.66
CA ASN A 69 14.61 6.44 3.53
C ASN A 69 15.11 5.73 2.27
N GLU A 70 16.15 4.90 2.39
CA GLU A 70 16.68 4.11 1.26
C GLU A 70 15.64 3.14 0.70
N LEU A 71 14.88 2.45 1.56
CA LEU A 71 13.85 1.52 1.08
C LEU A 71 12.73 2.25 0.32
N PHE A 72 12.33 3.46 0.76
CA PHE A 72 11.29 4.23 0.08
C PHE A 72 11.78 4.92 -1.19
N ILE A 73 13.06 5.30 -1.27
CA ILE A 73 13.68 5.72 -2.53
C ILE A 73 13.63 4.54 -3.54
N GLY A 74 13.94 3.33 -3.09
CA GLY A 74 13.77 2.12 -3.89
C GLY A 74 12.32 1.89 -4.34
N ALA A 75 11.35 2.04 -3.43
CA ALA A 75 9.93 1.94 -3.73
C ALA A 75 9.47 3.00 -4.75
N LYS A 76 9.96 4.24 -4.64
CA LYS A 76 9.72 5.32 -5.61
C LYS A 76 10.20 4.90 -7.00
N GLN A 77 11.38 4.29 -7.09
CA GLN A 77 11.95 3.86 -8.37
C GLN A 77 11.12 2.75 -9.03
N VAL A 78 10.64 1.77 -8.25
CA VAL A 78 9.74 0.71 -8.75
C VAL A 78 8.42 1.31 -9.27
N GLY A 79 7.90 2.33 -8.58
CA GLY A 79 6.64 3.00 -8.91
C GLY A 79 6.74 4.17 -9.89
N ALA A 80 7.94 4.52 -10.38
CA ALA A 80 8.17 5.77 -11.12
C ALA A 80 7.32 5.87 -12.39
N ALA A 81 7.26 4.78 -13.18
CA ALA A 81 6.49 4.74 -14.42
C ALA A 81 4.95 4.78 -14.20
N ALA A 82 4.48 4.61 -12.96
CA ALA A 82 3.09 4.80 -12.56
C ALA A 82 2.89 6.12 -11.81
N ARG A 83 3.91 6.99 -11.71
CA ARG A 83 3.85 8.23 -10.92
C ARG A 83 3.36 7.96 -9.49
N PHE A 84 3.85 6.87 -8.90
CA PHE A 84 3.36 6.39 -7.61
C PHE A 84 3.52 7.42 -6.49
N ALA A 85 4.58 8.24 -6.51
CA ALA A 85 4.75 9.30 -5.52
C ALA A 85 3.56 10.28 -5.50
N ASP A 86 3.07 10.68 -6.67
CA ASP A 86 1.99 11.68 -6.82
C ASP A 86 0.60 11.12 -6.51
N HIS A 87 0.35 9.84 -6.85
CA HIS A 87 -0.99 9.25 -6.85
C HIS A 87 -1.15 8.10 -5.86
N GLY A 88 -0.08 7.74 -5.15
CA GLY A 88 -0.05 6.62 -4.26
C GLY A 88 0.45 6.97 -2.86
N ARG A 89 0.37 5.97 -2.00
CA ARG A 89 0.92 5.98 -0.66
C ARG A 89 1.27 4.57 -0.23
N VAL A 90 2.50 4.40 0.25
CA VAL A 90 2.94 3.20 0.95
C VAL A 90 2.99 3.51 2.44
N ILE A 91 2.49 2.57 3.24
CA ILE A 91 2.51 2.61 4.71
C ILE A 91 3.18 1.33 5.16
N LEU A 92 4.35 1.46 5.78
CA LEU A 92 5.12 0.38 6.39
C LEU A 92 4.89 0.41 7.90
N SER A 93 4.42 -0.70 8.45
CA SER A 93 4.16 -0.89 9.87
C SER A 93 5.06 -1.99 10.43
N SER A 94 5.67 -1.76 11.59
CA SER A 94 6.26 -2.84 12.39
C SER A 94 5.26 -3.34 13.42
N VAL A 95 4.93 -4.63 13.34
CA VAL A 95 4.00 -5.29 14.25
C VAL A 95 4.76 -6.30 15.10
N GLU A 96 4.58 -6.23 16.40
CA GLU A 96 5.27 -7.09 17.37
C GLU A 96 4.29 -7.66 18.39
N PRO A 97 4.66 -8.76 19.06
CA PRO A 97 3.95 -9.21 20.23
C PRO A 97 4.08 -8.19 21.36
N ARG A 98 3.02 -8.09 22.13
CA ARG A 98 2.92 -7.22 23.29
C ARG A 98 3.72 -7.80 24.45
N THR A 99 4.37 -6.92 25.20
CA THR A 99 5.07 -7.24 26.47
C THR A 99 4.34 -6.72 27.71
N VAL A 100 3.23 -6.01 27.53
CA VAL A 100 2.31 -5.52 28.58
C VAL A 100 1.04 -6.40 28.62
N ALA A 101 0.50 -6.71 29.80
CA ALA A 101 -0.71 -7.52 29.90
C ALA A 101 -1.96 -6.82 29.30
N PRO A 102 -2.92 -7.55 28.71
CA PRO A 102 -2.90 -9.00 28.47
C PRO A 102 -1.93 -9.38 27.33
N LEU A 103 -1.11 -10.39 27.59
CA LEU A 103 -0.07 -10.86 26.65
C LEU A 103 -0.61 -11.77 25.56
N THR A 104 -1.70 -12.49 25.83
CA THR A 104 -2.32 -13.44 24.92
C THR A 104 -3.83 -13.27 24.89
N THR A 105 -4.45 -13.77 23.84
CA THR A 105 -5.91 -13.95 23.72
C THR A 105 -6.17 -15.39 23.26
N SER A 106 -7.09 -16.08 23.93
CA SER A 106 -7.46 -17.45 23.55
C SER A 106 -8.35 -17.42 22.30
N VAL A 107 -7.85 -17.99 21.20
CA VAL A 107 -8.58 -18.16 19.94
C VAL A 107 -8.71 -19.65 19.67
N GLY A 108 -9.95 -20.16 19.63
CA GLY A 108 -10.21 -21.58 19.38
C GLY A 108 -9.54 -22.52 20.39
N GLY A 109 -9.45 -22.11 21.66
CA GLY A 109 -8.83 -22.90 22.74
C GLY A 109 -7.30 -22.88 22.77
N LYS A 110 -6.64 -22.02 21.96
CA LYS A 110 -5.20 -21.81 21.98
C LYS A 110 -4.88 -20.36 22.29
N ASP A 111 -3.90 -20.13 23.17
CA ASP A 111 -3.43 -18.78 23.49
C ASP A 111 -2.54 -18.25 22.37
N VAL A 112 -2.96 -17.15 21.75
CA VAL A 112 -2.23 -16.47 20.68
C VAL A 112 -1.64 -15.18 21.24
N PRO A 113 -0.36 -14.84 20.98
CA PRO A 113 0.23 -13.59 21.42
C PRO A 113 -0.53 -12.37 20.88
N ASN A 114 -0.87 -11.46 21.78
CA ASN A 114 -1.42 -10.17 21.41
C ASN A 114 -0.32 -9.34 20.74
N GLN A 115 -0.71 -8.58 19.73
CA GLN A 115 0.11 -7.85 18.79
C GLN A 115 -0.17 -6.35 18.96
N TRP A 116 0.81 -5.54 18.60
CA TRP A 116 0.69 -4.10 18.57
C TRP A 116 1.58 -3.52 17.48
N ILE A 117 1.21 -2.34 16.99
CA ILE A 117 1.94 -1.58 15.99
C ILE A 117 2.95 -0.71 16.73
N ARG A 118 4.23 -1.05 16.63
CA ARG A 118 5.28 -0.29 17.30
C ARG A 118 5.53 1.05 16.62
N TRP A 119 5.72 1.05 15.32
CA TRP A 119 6.03 2.27 14.55
C TRP A 119 5.49 2.16 13.13
N GLN A 120 5.30 3.31 12.50
CA GLN A 120 4.84 3.41 11.11
C GLN A 120 5.61 4.45 10.33
N ARG A 121 5.97 4.11 9.10
CA ARG A 121 6.61 5.03 8.16
C ARG A 121 5.85 5.04 6.85
N CYS A 122 5.77 6.20 6.22
CA CYS A 122 4.96 6.41 5.03
C CYS A 122 5.72 7.16 3.94
N TYR A 123 5.35 6.89 2.69
CA TYR A 123 5.85 7.61 1.53
C TYR A 123 4.75 7.78 0.47
N GLY A 124 4.73 8.93 -0.21
CA GLY A 124 3.76 9.29 -1.26
C GLY A 124 2.78 10.41 -0.87
N MET A 125 2.09 10.99 -1.87
CA MET A 125 1.21 12.15 -1.72
C MET A 125 -0.23 11.78 -1.34
N LYS A 126 -0.69 10.55 -1.60
CA LYS A 126 -2.08 10.19 -1.36
C LYS A 126 -2.40 10.34 0.13
N ASN A 127 -3.46 11.10 0.47
CA ASN A 127 -3.88 11.26 1.86
C ASN A 127 -4.79 10.13 2.32
N VAL A 128 -4.18 9.07 2.85
CA VAL A 128 -4.87 7.90 3.38
C VAL A 128 -4.17 7.40 4.64
N ALA A 129 -4.97 7.04 5.65
CA ALA A 129 -4.50 6.40 6.86
C ALA A 129 -4.44 4.88 6.67
N SER A 130 -3.64 4.19 7.50
CA SER A 130 -3.61 2.73 7.53
C SER A 130 -5.01 2.16 7.80
N THR A 131 -5.39 1.12 7.05
CA THR A 131 -6.66 0.40 7.27
C THR A 131 -6.62 -0.39 8.57
N TYR A 132 -5.42 -0.81 8.99
CA TYR A 132 -5.24 -1.79 10.07
C TYR A 132 -4.71 -1.17 11.37
N GLY A 133 -4.81 0.14 11.53
CA GLY A 133 -4.44 0.85 12.76
C GLY A 133 -3.13 1.62 12.65
N ALA A 134 -2.76 2.32 13.73
CA ALA A 134 -1.58 3.17 13.78
C ALA A 134 -0.96 3.11 15.18
N PRO A 135 0.33 3.43 15.34
CA PRO A 135 0.91 3.64 16.66
C PRO A 135 0.19 4.80 17.36
N ARG A 136 -0.01 4.67 18.67
CA ARG A 136 -0.72 5.65 19.49
C ARG A 136 0.03 5.98 20.76
N THR A 137 -0.17 7.18 21.27
CA THR A 137 0.31 7.57 22.61
C THR A 137 -0.53 6.92 23.70
N ALA A 138 -0.06 6.99 24.96
CA ALA A 138 -0.86 6.57 26.12
C ALA A 138 -2.19 7.35 26.25
N GLY A 139 -2.18 8.63 25.85
CA GLY A 139 -3.38 9.47 25.72
C GLY A 139 -4.27 9.12 24.53
N ASN A 140 -3.98 8.01 23.84
CA ASN A 140 -4.73 7.49 22.69
C ASN A 140 -4.72 8.44 21.47
N ALA A 141 -3.72 9.31 21.32
CA ALA A 141 -3.53 10.10 20.09
C ALA A 141 -2.76 9.29 19.03
N ILE A 142 -3.08 9.46 17.75
CA ILE A 142 -2.31 8.83 16.66
C ILE A 142 -0.91 9.46 16.62
N ILE A 143 0.11 8.62 16.57
CA ILE A 143 1.48 9.05 16.31
C ILE A 143 1.70 8.95 14.79
N ALA A 144 1.83 10.09 14.14
CA ALA A 144 2.07 10.18 12.69
C ALA A 144 3.36 10.94 12.35
N ASP A 145 4.01 11.53 13.34
CA ASP A 145 5.18 12.41 13.22
C ASP A 145 6.51 11.70 13.54
N GLY A 146 6.49 10.38 13.78
CA GLY A 146 7.69 9.60 14.05
C GLY A 146 8.23 9.72 15.48
N THR A 147 7.52 10.41 16.39
CA THR A 147 7.97 10.63 17.79
C THR A 147 8.14 9.34 18.60
N GLU A 148 7.57 8.23 18.14
CA GLU A 148 7.81 6.90 18.73
C GLU A 148 9.28 6.45 18.63
N ALA A 149 10.10 7.10 17.80
CA ALA A 149 11.54 6.88 17.68
C ALA A 149 12.39 7.64 18.71
N SER A 150 11.87 8.69 19.37
CA SER A 150 12.73 9.66 20.10
C SER A 150 12.42 9.93 21.57
N SER A 151 11.24 9.62 22.12
CA SER A 151 11.00 9.93 23.55
C SER A 151 9.74 9.34 24.21
N THR A 152 8.75 8.85 23.47
CA THR A 152 7.60 8.16 24.06
C THR A 152 7.30 6.93 23.23
N PRO A 153 7.59 5.71 23.71
CA PRO A 153 7.17 4.52 22.99
C PRO A 153 5.66 4.58 22.81
N SER A 154 5.23 4.18 21.62
CA SER A 154 3.82 3.92 21.35
C SER A 154 3.26 2.98 22.44
N ASP A 155 2.05 3.27 22.89
CA ASP A 155 1.36 2.50 23.92
C ASP A 155 0.86 1.19 23.31
N GLN A 156 1.33 0.06 23.83
CA GLN A 156 1.01 -1.25 23.27
C GLN A 156 -0.46 -1.67 23.45
N ILE A 157 -1.14 -1.10 24.46
CA ILE A 157 -2.56 -1.33 24.72
C ILE A 157 -3.42 -0.54 23.74
N LYS A 158 -2.95 0.63 23.31
CA LYS A 158 -3.69 1.51 22.37
C LYS A 158 -3.33 1.30 20.90
N SER A 159 -2.12 0.85 20.61
CA SER A 159 -1.60 0.64 19.25
C SER A 159 -1.99 -0.72 18.69
N VAL A 160 -3.25 -1.14 18.86
CA VAL A 160 -3.72 -2.48 18.48
C VAL A 160 -4.01 -2.50 16.98
N PRO A 161 -3.64 -3.58 16.25
CA PRO A 161 -4.10 -3.79 14.88
C PRO A 161 -5.63 -3.80 14.81
N LYS A 162 -6.19 -3.40 13.67
CA LYS A 162 -7.63 -3.29 13.47
C LYS A 162 -8.08 -3.94 12.18
N VAL A 163 -9.35 -4.32 12.14
CA VAL A 163 -10.08 -4.62 10.90
C VAL A 163 -11.34 -3.77 10.86
N GLY A 164 -11.35 -2.78 9.97
CA GLY A 164 -12.37 -1.74 10.00
C GLY A 164 -12.27 -0.95 11.31
N VAL A 165 -13.33 -0.97 12.11
CA VAL A 165 -13.39 -0.28 13.42
C VAL A 165 -13.06 -1.18 14.61
N LEU A 166 -12.91 -2.50 14.38
CA LEU A 166 -12.72 -3.49 15.43
C LEU A 166 -11.23 -3.73 15.70
N ASP A 167 -10.86 -3.80 16.97
CA ASP A 167 -9.52 -4.20 17.37
C ASP A 167 -9.31 -5.70 17.14
N THR A 168 -8.20 -6.05 16.50
CA THR A 168 -7.79 -7.43 16.24
C THR A 168 -6.43 -7.67 16.90
N PRO A 169 -6.41 -7.93 18.21
CA PRO A 169 -5.16 -7.99 18.96
C PRO A 169 -4.29 -9.17 18.55
N THR A 170 -4.79 -10.21 17.89
CA THR A 170 -3.99 -11.41 17.58
C THR A 170 -3.24 -11.34 16.26
N GLY A 171 -3.46 -10.31 15.44
CA GLY A 171 -2.82 -10.20 14.13
C GLY A 171 -3.25 -8.97 13.33
N ILE A 172 -2.47 -8.69 12.30
CA ILE A 172 -2.71 -7.61 11.34
C ILE A 172 -3.09 -8.17 9.97
N GLY A 173 -3.94 -7.47 9.22
CA GLY A 173 -4.34 -7.84 7.87
C GLY A 173 -5.83 -8.15 7.74
N PRO A 174 -6.28 -8.56 6.53
CA PRO A 174 -7.68 -8.84 6.24
C PRO A 174 -8.27 -9.91 7.17
N THR A 175 -9.57 -9.85 7.46
CA THR A 175 -10.27 -10.74 8.40
C THR A 175 -9.95 -12.23 8.20
N ALA A 176 -9.85 -12.68 6.95
CA ALA A 176 -9.60 -14.09 6.62
C ALA A 176 -8.11 -14.48 6.66
N ASN A 177 -7.19 -13.52 6.60
CA ASN A 177 -5.76 -13.74 6.38
C ASN A 177 -4.94 -12.79 7.27
N GLN A 178 -5.07 -12.95 8.58
CA GLN A 178 -4.29 -12.19 9.54
C GLN A 178 -2.93 -12.85 9.80
N ILE A 179 -1.92 -12.02 10.02
CA ILE A 179 -0.58 -12.45 10.42
C ILE A 179 -0.20 -11.81 11.74
N GLY A 180 0.41 -12.59 12.62
CA GLY A 180 0.99 -12.13 13.88
C GLY A 180 2.47 -12.46 13.92
N ALA A 181 3.24 -11.61 14.59
CA ALA A 181 4.63 -11.90 14.88
C ALA A 181 4.73 -12.96 15.98
N VAL A 182 5.83 -13.70 15.95
CA VAL A 182 6.17 -14.67 17.01
C VAL A 182 6.91 -13.93 18.12
N SER A 183 6.89 -14.45 19.34
CA SER A 183 7.62 -13.84 20.47
C SER A 183 9.09 -13.59 20.12
N GLY A 184 9.56 -12.36 20.35
CA GLY A 184 10.93 -11.93 20.05
C GLY A 184 11.20 -11.57 18.59
N THR A 185 10.19 -11.59 17.71
CA THR A 185 10.30 -11.13 16.31
C THR A 185 9.29 -10.03 16.00
N ALA A 186 9.34 -9.51 14.77
CA ALA A 186 8.38 -8.56 14.25
C ALA A 186 7.89 -8.99 12.86
N VAL A 187 6.73 -8.49 12.45
CA VAL A 187 6.21 -8.55 11.09
C VAL A 187 6.31 -7.16 10.48
N MET A 188 6.96 -7.05 9.33
CA MET A 188 6.89 -5.87 8.50
C MET A 188 5.63 -5.96 7.64
N PHE A 189 4.60 -5.18 7.98
CA PHE A 189 3.33 -5.15 7.28
C PHE A 189 3.23 -3.89 6.44
N VAL A 190 3.05 -4.05 5.13
CA VAL A 190 2.97 -2.97 4.16
C VAL A 190 1.57 -2.88 3.60
N GLU A 191 1.03 -1.66 3.55
CA GLU A 191 -0.13 -1.29 2.75
C GLU A 191 0.31 -0.34 1.65
N VAL A 192 -0.11 -0.62 0.42
CA VAL A 192 0.07 0.29 -0.71
C VAL A 192 -1.30 0.67 -1.25
N PHE A 193 -1.53 1.96 -1.37
CA PHE A 193 -2.71 2.56 -1.96
C PHE A 193 -2.28 3.33 -3.21
N TYR A 194 -3.03 3.20 -4.29
CA TYR A 194 -2.74 3.90 -5.52
C TYR A 194 -4.02 4.27 -6.25
N ASP A 195 -4.19 5.55 -6.56
CA ASP A 195 -5.28 6.03 -7.39
C ASP A 195 -4.93 5.78 -8.85
N TYR A 196 -5.63 4.81 -9.44
CA TYR A 196 -5.38 4.38 -10.80
C TYR A 196 -5.56 5.55 -11.78
N GLN A 197 -4.62 5.69 -12.72
CA GLN A 197 -4.61 6.73 -13.73
C GLN A 197 -5.05 6.14 -15.08
N PRO A 198 -6.35 6.23 -15.43
CA PRO A 198 -6.86 5.74 -16.70
C PRO A 198 -6.38 6.59 -17.88
N ILE A 199 -6.31 5.97 -19.06
CA ILE A 199 -5.84 6.62 -20.31
C ILE A 199 -7.04 6.98 -21.19
N VAL A 200 -7.98 6.05 -21.34
CA VAL A 200 -9.12 6.18 -22.24
C VAL A 200 -10.37 6.60 -21.48
N TRP A 201 -10.76 5.81 -20.48
CA TRP A 201 -12.05 5.92 -19.82
C TRP A 201 -11.97 6.77 -18.55
N THR A 202 -11.45 7.99 -18.69
CA THR A 202 -11.06 8.84 -17.55
C THR A 202 -12.22 9.21 -16.62
N SER A 203 -13.43 9.37 -17.16
CA SER A 203 -14.62 9.69 -16.37
C SER A 203 -15.25 8.47 -15.70
N LEU A 204 -15.10 7.28 -16.28
CA LEU A 204 -15.69 6.04 -15.78
C LEU A 204 -14.83 5.38 -14.69
N LEU A 205 -13.50 5.48 -14.82
CA LEU A 205 -12.53 4.78 -13.96
C LEU A 205 -11.81 5.71 -12.96
N ARG A 206 -12.21 6.99 -12.86
CA ARG A 206 -11.52 8.03 -12.08
C ARG A 206 -11.32 7.72 -10.59
N ASN A 207 -12.21 6.93 -10.01
CA ASN A 207 -12.28 6.69 -8.57
C ASN A 207 -11.81 5.26 -8.17
N HIS A 208 -11.04 4.60 -9.03
CA HIS A 208 -10.56 3.25 -8.72
C HIS A 208 -9.24 3.29 -7.95
N THR A 209 -9.29 3.01 -6.65
CA THR A 209 -8.08 2.85 -5.83
C THR A 209 -7.66 1.39 -5.82
N ILE A 210 -6.45 1.12 -6.30
CA ILE A 210 -5.79 -0.17 -6.17
C ILE A 210 -5.18 -0.23 -4.76
N ARG A 211 -5.48 -1.29 -4.01
CA ARG A 211 -4.89 -1.54 -2.69
C ARG A 211 -4.20 -2.90 -2.68
N TYR A 212 -2.96 -2.91 -2.21
CA TYR A 212 -2.20 -4.14 -2.00
C TYR A 212 -1.63 -4.19 -0.60
N THR A 213 -1.56 -5.39 -0.03
CA THR A 213 -0.95 -5.62 1.28
C THR A 213 0.10 -6.71 1.17
N SER A 214 1.22 -6.55 1.86
CA SER A 214 2.27 -7.58 1.94
C SER A 214 2.83 -7.62 3.35
N ALA A 215 3.26 -8.80 3.78
CA ALA A 215 3.80 -8.99 5.12
C ALA A 215 4.97 -9.97 5.09
N PHE A 216 6.07 -9.62 5.77
CA PHE A 216 7.22 -10.50 5.93
C PHE A 216 7.68 -10.51 7.39
N ASN A 217 8.00 -11.71 7.89
CA ASN A 217 8.61 -11.87 9.20
C ASN A 217 10.06 -11.38 9.18
N VAL A 218 10.41 -10.57 10.17
CA VAL A 218 11.80 -10.18 10.44
C VAL A 218 12.59 -11.41 10.83
N ARG A 219 13.76 -11.60 10.21
CA ARG A 219 14.51 -12.86 10.29
C ARG A 219 15.62 -12.87 11.35
N GLN A 220 16.46 -11.83 11.35
CA GLN A 220 17.70 -11.82 12.15
C GLN A 220 17.81 -10.62 13.10
N ARG A 221 16.92 -9.63 12.99
CA ARG A 221 16.99 -8.41 13.79
C ARG A 221 16.59 -8.69 15.23
N LYS A 222 17.35 -8.15 16.18
CA LYS A 222 17.09 -8.29 17.62
C LYS A 222 16.49 -7.02 18.22
N ASP A 223 16.82 -5.85 17.68
CA ASP A 223 16.23 -4.58 18.10
C ASP A 223 15.20 -4.11 17.08
N GLN A 224 13.93 -4.06 17.49
CA GLN A 224 12.82 -3.60 16.64
C GLN A 224 12.46 -2.12 16.87
N VAL A 225 13.14 -1.46 17.81
CA VAL A 225 12.97 -0.04 18.07
C VAL A 225 13.53 0.74 16.90
N MET A 226 12.70 1.59 16.29
CA MET A 226 13.13 2.52 15.26
C MET A 226 14.20 3.46 15.81
N LYS A 227 15.36 3.53 15.15
CA LYS A 227 16.42 4.49 15.49
C LYS A 227 16.42 5.66 14.52
N THR A 228 16.89 6.81 14.97
CA THR A 228 16.95 8.00 14.12
C THR A 228 18.23 8.09 13.30
N ALA A 229 19.26 7.30 13.60
CA ALA A 229 20.60 7.38 13.00
C ALA A 229 21.23 8.78 13.01
N GLY A 230 20.81 9.65 13.94
CA GLY A 230 21.24 11.05 13.97
C GLY A 230 20.64 11.93 12.86
N LEU A 231 19.72 11.40 12.06
CA LEU A 231 18.97 12.17 11.07
C LEU A 231 18.04 13.17 11.76
N ALA A 232 17.95 14.36 11.18
CA ALA A 232 17.04 15.41 11.66
C ALA A 232 15.58 14.98 11.51
N ALA A 233 14.72 15.39 12.45
CA ALA A 233 13.31 14.99 12.48
C ALA A 233 12.55 15.32 11.19
N ASN A 234 12.94 16.39 10.50
CA ASN A 234 12.38 16.81 9.21
C ASN A 234 12.89 15.98 8.03
N THR A 235 13.64 14.90 8.23
CA THR A 235 14.07 13.97 7.16
C THR A 235 13.51 12.57 7.34
N TRP A 236 12.80 12.32 8.45
CA TRP A 236 12.16 11.04 8.71
C TRP A 236 10.97 10.82 7.78
N SER A 237 10.70 9.54 7.48
CA SER A 237 9.57 9.14 6.63
C SER A 237 8.26 9.03 7.40
N THR A 238 7.86 10.13 8.01
CA THR A 238 6.70 10.22 8.90
C THR A 238 5.38 10.15 8.12
N CYS A 239 4.34 9.65 8.76
CA CYS A 239 3.01 9.51 8.14
C CYS A 239 2.20 10.80 8.08
N ASN A 240 2.61 11.87 8.72
CA ASN A 240 2.06 13.22 8.48
C ASN A 240 2.74 13.94 7.31
N ARG A 241 3.78 13.34 6.70
CA ARG A 241 4.50 13.92 5.58
C ARG A 241 3.99 13.36 4.25
N TYR A 242 3.93 14.26 3.26
CA TYR A 242 3.53 13.97 1.89
C TYR A 242 4.64 14.40 0.96
N TYR A 243 5.10 13.47 0.12
CA TYR A 243 6.30 13.63 -0.71
C TYR A 243 5.91 13.89 -2.16
N THR A 244 6.40 14.99 -2.73
CA THR A 244 6.42 15.26 -4.18
C THR A 244 7.61 14.58 -4.83
#